data_AF-K1QP35-F1
#
_entry.id   AF-K1QP35-F1
#
_cell.length_a   1.000
_cell.length_b   1.000
_cell.length_c   1.000
_cell.angle_alpha   90.00
_cell.angle_beta   90.00
_cell.angle_gamma   90.00
#
_symmetry.space_group_name_H-M   'P 1'
#
loop_
_entity.id
_entity.type
_entity.pdbx_description
1 polymer ?
#
loop_
_entity_poly.entity_id
_entity_poly.type
_entity_poly.pdbx_seq_one_letter_code
_entity_poly.pdbx_strand_id
1 'polypeptide(L)' 'MDYLMLKGKIAAYKILWFSGAWSGWFVPGVNDLDGKFNINPVTCGGFPQKGNTMRRMWSYFYDHTHKYILCSP' A
#
# COMPACT_ATOMS: atom_id res chain seq x y z
N MET A 1 7.48 7.35 1.11
CA MET A 1 7.34 7.20 -0.36
C MET A 1 6.13 7.99 -0.82
N ASP A 2 4.98 7.72 -0.23
CA ASP A 2 3.82 8.62 -0.14
C ASP A 2 4.15 10.11 -0.07
N TYR A 3 5.00 10.57 0.85
CA TYR A 3 5.31 12.01 0.95
C TYR A 3 5.90 12.61 -0.35
N LEU A 4 6.72 11.85 -1.08
CA LEU A 4 7.33 12.29 -2.33
C LEU A 4 6.34 12.28 -3.50
N MET A 5 5.47 11.27 -3.55
CA MET A 5 4.52 11.08 -4.66
C MET A 5 3.23 11.88 -4.49
N LEU A 6 2.74 12.02 -3.26
CA LEU A 6 1.43 12.58 -2.94
C LEU A 6 1.51 13.96 -2.26
N LYS A 7 2.73 14.46 -2.01
CA LYS A 7 2.97 15.69 -1.22
C LYS A 7 2.31 15.65 0.16
N GLY A 8 2.20 14.46 0.75
CA GLY A 8 1.58 14.21 2.05
C GLY A 8 1.77 12.77 2.50
N LYS A 9 1.64 12.53 3.81
CA LYS A 9 1.71 11.17 4.38
C LYS A 9 0.32 10.54 4.36
N ILE A 10 0.19 9.28 3.95
CA ILE A 10 -1.10 8.58 4.02
C ILE A 10 -1.42 8.29 5.49
N ALA A 11 -2.55 8.80 5.98
CA ALA A 11 -3.09 8.50 7.30
C ALA A 11 -3.83 7.15 7.31
N ALA A 12 -4.66 6.92 6.28
CA ALA A 12 -5.38 5.67 6.07
C ALA A 12 -5.73 5.48 4.59
N TYR A 13 -5.92 4.24 4.15
CA TYR A 13 -6.33 3.91 2.79
C TYR A 13 -7.29 2.71 2.74
N LYS A 14 -8.02 2.58 1.64
CA LYS A 14 -8.86 1.41 1.35
C LYS A 14 -8.84 1.06 -0.13
N ILE A 15 -9.17 -0.18 -0.43
CA ILE A 15 -9.03 -0.79 -1.77
C ILE A 15 -10.39 -1.34 -2.20
N LEU A 16 -10.74 -1.17 -3.47
CA LEU A 16 -11.91 -1.78 -4.08
C LEU A 16 -11.50 -3.12 -4.70
N TRP A 17 -11.96 -4.23 -4.13
CA TRP A 17 -11.68 -5.57 -4.65
C TRP A 17 -12.38 -5.81 -5.99
N PHE A 18 -11.90 -6.79 -6.77
CA PHE A 18 -12.54 -7.20 -8.03
C PHE A 18 -14.00 -7.68 -7.87
N SER A 19 -14.41 -8.02 -6.64
CA SER A 19 -15.82 -8.29 -6.31
C SER A 19 -16.71 -7.05 -6.30
N GLY A 20 -16.15 -5.84 -6.43
CA GLY A 20 -16.87 -4.57 -6.27
C GLY A 20 -17.05 -4.13 -4.81
N ALA A 21 -16.53 -4.90 -3.84
CA ALA A 21 -16.57 -4.55 -2.43
C ALA A 21 -15.35 -3.72 -2.00
N TRP A 22 -15.57 -2.62 -1.29
CA TRP A 22 -14.50 -1.89 -0.62
C TRP A 22 -14.00 -2.67 0.60
N SER A 23 -12.69 -2.67 0.82
CA SER A 23 -12.10 -3.06 2.10
C SER A 23 -12.48 -2.08 3.21
N GLY A 24 -12.25 -2.49 4.45
CA GLY A 24 -12.10 -1.55 5.57
C GLY A 24 -10.92 -0.60 5.36
N TRP A 25 -10.74 0.33 6.30
CA TRP A 25 -9.58 1.22 6.31
C TRP A 25 -8.34 0.50 6.85
N PHE A 26 -7.25 0.63 6.10
CA PHE A 26 -5.90 0.24 6.47
C PHE A 26 -5.12 1.48 6.91
N VAL A 27 -4.47 1.39 8.06
CA VAL A 27 -3.58 2.41 8.61
C VAL A 27 -2.14 1.90 8.46
N PRO A 28 -1.26 2.64 7.74
CA PRO A 28 0.11 2.21 7.49
C PRO A 28 0.86 1.82 8.78
N GLY A 29 1.37 0.59 8.83
CA GLY A 29 2.11 0.08 9.98
C GLY A 29 1.26 -0.48 11.12
N VAL A 30 -0.07 -0.36 11.07
CA VAL A 30 -0.97 -0.81 12.15
C VAL A 30 -1.71 -2.09 11.75
N ASN A 31 -2.54 -2.04 10.71
CA ASN A 31 -3.39 -3.17 10.29
C ASN A 31 -3.27 -3.46 8.78
N ASP A 32 -2.20 -3.02 8.14
CA ASP A 32 -2.05 -3.02 6.69
C ASP A 32 -1.11 -4.09 6.16
N LEU A 33 -0.83 -5.13 6.96
CA LEU A 33 -0.12 -6.33 6.50
C LEU A 33 -1.05 -7.16 5.62
N ASP A 34 -0.55 -7.54 4.44
CA ASP A 34 -1.19 -8.50 3.56
C ASP A 34 -0.76 -9.93 3.91
N GLY A 35 -1.61 -10.91 3.60
CA GLY A 35 -1.32 -12.32 3.86
C GLY A 35 -0.25 -12.94 2.95
N LYS A 36 0.25 -12.20 1.95
CA LYS A 36 1.29 -12.69 1.03
C LYS A 36 2.66 -12.15 1.40
N PHE A 37 3.68 -12.92 1.02
CA PHE A 37 5.06 -12.63 1.33
C PHE A 37 5.84 -12.25 0.07
N ASN A 38 6.64 -11.20 0.13
CA ASN A 38 7.57 -10.84 -0.94
C ASN A 38 8.80 -11.72 -0.82
N ILE A 39 8.75 -12.94 -1.37
CA ILE A 39 9.88 -13.89 -1.34
C ILE A 39 11.08 -13.27 -2.07
N ASN A 40 10.85 -12.82 -3.30
CA ASN A 40 11.86 -12.19 -4.13
C ASN A 40 11.86 -10.67 -3.94
N PRO A 41 13.02 -10.02 -4.00
CA PRO A 41 13.09 -8.56 -4.11
C PRO A 41 12.37 -8.12 -5.39
N VAL A 42 11.32 -7.30 -5.23
CA VAL A 42 10.59 -6.76 -6.39
C VAL A 42 11.37 -5.57 -6.96
N THR A 43 11.58 -5.55 -8.27
CA THR A 43 12.21 -4.43 -8.96
C THR A 43 11.18 -3.33 -9.20
N CYS A 44 11.27 -2.25 -8.42
CA CYS A 44 10.50 -1.03 -8.66
C CYS A 44 11.49 0.10 -9.00
N GLY A 45 11.88 0.20 -10.28
CA GLY A 45 12.85 1.21 -10.72
C GLY A 45 14.15 1.19 -9.91
N GLY A 46 14.63 2.37 -9.49
CA GLY A 46 15.83 2.54 -8.67
C GLY A 46 15.62 2.48 -7.15
N PHE A 47 14.46 2.01 -6.67
CA PHE A 47 14.16 1.96 -5.24
C PHE A 47 14.78 0.74 -4.53
N PRO A 48 15.15 0.86 -3.24
CA PRO A 48 15.76 -0.25 -2.49
C PRO A 48 14.85 -1.48 -2.45
N GLN A 49 15.40 -2.63 -2.84
CA GLN A 49 14.67 -3.88 -2.89
C GLN A 49 14.71 -4.59 -1.52
N LYS A 50 13.57 -5.07 -1.04
CA LYS A 50 13.49 -5.90 0.17
C LYS A 50 12.71 -7.18 -0.10
N GLY A 51 13.43 -8.24 -0.45
CA GLY A 51 12.92 -9.60 -0.38
C GLY A 51 12.76 -10.04 1.07
N ASN A 52 12.16 -11.20 1.28
CA ASN A 52 11.89 -11.77 2.60
C ASN A 52 11.10 -10.83 3.54
N THR A 53 10.10 -10.11 3.00
CA THR A 53 9.26 -9.19 3.78
C THR A 53 7.78 -9.50 3.65
N MET A 54 7.03 -9.27 4.73
CA MET A 54 5.57 -9.26 4.66
C MET A 54 5.11 -8.14 3.72
N ARG A 55 4.24 -8.49 2.79
CA ARG A 55 3.64 -7.50 1.89
C ARG A 55 2.65 -6.65 2.68
N ARG A 56 2.37 -5.46 2.15
CA ARG A 56 1.43 -4.49 2.72
C ARG A 56 0.26 -4.33 1.76
N MET A 57 -0.93 -4.04 2.25
CA MET A 57 -2.15 -3.94 1.44
C MET A 57 -2.03 -2.90 0.32
N TRP A 58 -1.26 -1.82 0.50
CA TRP A 58 -0.99 -0.84 -0.56
C TRP A 58 -0.28 -1.43 -1.80
N SER A 59 0.20 -2.68 -1.73
CA SER A 59 0.75 -3.37 -2.91
C SER A 59 -0.31 -3.60 -3.96
N TYR A 60 -1.61 -3.52 -3.65
CA TYR A 60 -2.69 -3.64 -4.63
C TYR A 60 -3.02 -2.32 -5.33
N PHE A 61 -2.32 -1.21 -5.03
CA PHE A 61 -2.58 0.06 -5.69
C PHE A 61 -2.25 0.04 -7.19
N TYR A 62 -1.43 -0.91 -7.67
CA TYR A 62 -1.08 -1.01 -9.09
C TYR A 62 -2.21 -1.58 -9.96
N ASP A 63 -3.12 -2.39 -9.40
CA ASP A 63 -4.19 -3.07 -10.13
C ASP A 63 -5.59 -2.89 -9.55
N HIS A 64 -5.72 -2.25 -8.38
CA HIS A 64 -7.01 -1.95 -7.77
C HIS A 64 -7.25 -0.45 -7.63
N THR A 65 -8.52 -0.06 -7.81
CA THR A 65 -8.97 1.28 -7.43
C THR A 65 -8.83 1.45 -5.92
N HIS A 66 -8.31 2.60 -5.50
CA HIS A 66 -8.01 2.88 -4.11
C HIS A 66 -8.45 4.30 -3.72
N LYS A 67 -8.65 4.50 -2.41
CA LYS A 67 -8.88 5.81 -1.79
C LYS A 67 -7.95 5.95 -0.59
N TYR A 68 -7.48 7.16 -0.32
CA TYR A 68 -6.64 7.45 0.83
C TYR A 68 -6.97 8.81 1.45
N ILE A 69 -6.60 8.97 2.71
CA ILE A 69 -6.63 10.21 3.47
C ILE A 69 -5.17 10.63 3.65
N LEU A 70 -4.85 11.87 3.29
CA LEU A 70 -3.53 12.46 3.55
C LEU A 70 -3.59 13.23 4.88
N CYS A 71 -2.52 13.12 5.68
CA CYS A 71 -2.26 14.09 6.74
C CYS A 71 -2.10 15.47 6.11
N SER A 72 -2.61 16.53 6.77
CA SER A 72 -2.23 17.89 6.42
C SER A 72 -0.70 18.03 6.50
N PRO A 73 -0.06 18.73 5.54
CA PRO A 73 1.31 19.17 5.71
C PRO A 73 1.45 20.08 6.94
#